data_AF-A0A3C1GNN8-F1
#
_entry.id   AF-A0A3C1GNN8-F1
#
_cell.length_a   1.000
_cell.length_b   1.000
_cell.length_c   1.000
_cell.angle_alpha   90.00
_cell.angle_beta   90.00
_cell.angle_gamma   90.00
#
_symmetry.space_group_name_H-M   'P 1'
#
loop_
_entity.id
_entity.type
_entity.pdbx_description
1 polymer ?
#
loop_
_entity_poly.entity_id
_entity_poly.type
_entity_poly.pdbx_seq_one_letter_code
_entity_poly.pdbx_strand_id
1 'polypeptide(L)'
;MFEDLHWIDKTTQALLDGLVESLGSARLLLLVNYRPEYQHAWGTKTYYSQMRLDALPAESAGELLDALLGDGPALTPLKQLLIERTEGNPFFIEE
;
A
#
# COMPACT_ATOMS: atom_id res chain seq x y z
N MET A 1 1.74 13.79 -3.86
CA MET A 1 1.39 12.37 -3.72
C MET A 1 0.56 11.99 -4.93
N PHE A 2 0.89 10.91 -5.62
CA PHE A 2 0.13 10.41 -6.76
C PHE A 2 -0.29 8.97 -6.47
N GLU A 3 -1.55 8.65 -6.75
CA GLU A 3 -2.12 7.34 -6.47
C GLU A 3 -2.56 6.67 -7.78
N ASP A 4 -2.70 5.35 -7.72
CA ASP A 4 -3.18 4.47 -8.76
C ASP A 4 -2.42 4.60 -10.09
N LEU A 5 -1.09 4.67 -10.00
CA LEU A 5 -0.22 4.85 -11.17
C LEU A 5 -0.41 3.76 -12.25
N HIS A 6 -0.90 2.58 -11.87
CA HIS A 6 -1.25 1.51 -12.80
C HIS A 6 -2.38 1.87 -13.79
N TRP A 7 -3.09 2.98 -13.60
CA TRP A 7 -4.13 3.48 -14.50
C TRP A 7 -3.76 4.74 -15.28
N ILE A 8 -2.55 5.28 -15.11
CA ILE A 8 -2.19 6.55 -15.74
C ILE A 8 -1.96 6.40 -17.24
N ASP A 9 -2.24 7.48 -17.96
CA ASP A 9 -1.92 7.56 -19.39
C ASP A 9 -0.42 7.84 -19.63
N LYS A 10 0.01 7.65 -20.87
CA LYS A 10 1.42 7.83 -21.28
C LYS A 10 1.94 9.26 -21.10
N THR A 11 1.09 10.27 -21.22
CA THR A 11 1.47 11.67 -21.05
C THR A 11 1.78 11.95 -19.59
N THR A 12 0.92 11.48 -18.69
CA THR A 12 1.13 11.58 -17.24
C THR A 12 2.37 10.80 -16.82
N GLN A 13 2.62 9.61 -17.39
CA GLN A 13 3.85 8.85 -17.17
C GLN A 13 5.10 9.68 -17.53
N ALA A 14 5.13 10.27 -18.72
CA ALA A 14 6.28 11.04 -19.18
C ALA A 14 6.56 12.28 -18.30
N LEU A 15 5.50 12.91 -17.78
CA LEU A 15 5.62 13.99 -16.81
C LEU A 15 6.25 13.51 -15.49
N LEU A 16 5.79 12.37 -14.96
CA LEU A 16 6.35 11.79 -13.73
C LEU A 16 7.81 11.39 -13.91
N ASP A 17 8.18 10.81 -15.05
CA ASP A 17 9.56 10.47 -15.34
C ASP A 17 10.46 11.71 -15.32
N GLY A 18 10.02 12.80 -15.95
CA GLY A 18 10.74 14.08 -15.91
C GLY A 18 10.84 14.68 -14.50
N LEU A 19 9.77 14.57 -13.69
CA LEU A 19 9.79 15.01 -12.30
C LEU A 19 10.80 14.21 -11.49
N VAL A 20 10.81 12.89 -11.64
CA VAL A 20 11.73 12.00 -10.92
C VAL A 20 13.19 12.29 -11.28
N GLU A 21 13.52 12.62 -12.53
CA GLU A 21 14.88 13.06 -12.90
C GLU A 21 15.33 14.29 -12.11
N SER A 22 14.42 15.22 -11.83
CA SER A 22 14.73 16.46 -11.11
C SER A 22 14.88 16.28 -9.59
N LEU A 23 14.39 15.17 -9.01
CA LEU A 23 14.38 14.97 -7.56
C LEU A 23 15.77 14.88 -6.94
N GLY A 24 16.78 14.41 -7.69
CA GLY A 24 18.14 14.29 -7.17
C GLY A 24 18.78 15.63 -6.74
N SER A 25 18.28 16.76 -7.22
CA SER A 25 18.76 18.10 -6.87
C SER A 25 17.74 18.97 -6.14
N ALA A 26 16.52 18.46 -5.91
CA ALA A 26 15.42 19.18 -5.29
C ALA A 26 15.21 18.76 -3.83
N ARG A 27 14.76 19.69 -2.98
CA ARG A 27 14.32 19.38 -1.60
C ARG A 27 12.85 18.97 -1.58
N LEU A 28 12.53 17.89 -2.30
CA LEU A 28 11.17 17.39 -2.47
C LEU A 28 11.14 15.88 -2.26
N LEU A 29 10.06 15.40 -1.62
CA LEU A 29 9.75 13.97 -1.51
C LEU A 29 8.51 13.66 -2.37
N LEU A 30 8.67 12.76 -3.33
CA LEU A 30 7.58 12.28 -4.16
C LEU A 30 7.12 10.92 -3.65
N LEU A 31 5.90 10.86 -3.11
CA LEU A 31 5.23 9.62 -2.72
C LEU A 31 4.27 9.19 -3.82
N VAL A 32 4.35 7.91 -4.17
CA VAL A 32 3.52 7.27 -5.19
C VAL A 32 3.08 5.89 -4.74
N ASN A 33 1.90 5.45 -5.16
CA ASN A 33 1.44 4.07 -4.99
C ASN A 33 1.16 3.41 -6.36
N TYR A 34 1.29 2.09 -6.45
CA TYR A 34 0.96 1.33 -7.65
C TYR A 34 0.83 -0.15 -7.35
N ARG A 35 0.18 -0.88 -8.26
CA ARG A 35 0.16 -2.33 -8.21
C ARG A 35 1.49 -2.91 -8.73
N PRO A 36 1.93 -4.09 -8.26
CA PRO A 36 3.20 -4.69 -8.65
C PRO A 36 3.44 -4.87 -10.15
N GLU A 37 2.38 -4.90 -10.96
CA GLU A 37 2.44 -5.06 -12.42
C GLU A 37 2.83 -3.76 -13.15
N TYR A 38 2.78 -2.61 -12.46
CA TYR A 38 3.18 -1.33 -13.02
C TYR A 38 4.70 -1.27 -13.20
N GLN A 39 5.13 -1.00 -14.43
CA GLN A 39 6.54 -0.95 -14.80
C GLN A 39 7.04 0.48 -14.88
N HIS A 40 8.13 0.78 -14.18
CA HIS A 40 8.84 2.06 -14.23
C HIS A 40 10.35 1.84 -14.19
N ALA A 41 11.12 2.82 -14.66
CA ALA A 41 12.58 2.76 -14.71
C ALA A 41 13.27 3.32 -13.45
N TRP A 42 12.50 3.80 -12.46
CA TRP A 42 13.05 4.52 -11.30
C TRP A 42 13.88 3.68 -10.33
N GLY A 43 13.80 2.35 -10.40
CA GLY A 43 14.46 1.42 -9.48
C GLY A 43 16.00 1.51 -9.44
N THR A 44 16.63 2.12 -10.45
CA THR A 44 18.09 2.30 -10.52
C THR A 44 18.58 3.60 -9.88
N LYS A 45 17.67 4.48 -9.45
CA LYS A 45 18.02 5.79 -8.89
C LYS A 45 18.43 5.66 -7.42
N THR A 46 19.51 6.35 -7.03
CA THR A 46 20.03 6.31 -5.65
C THR A 46 19.09 6.94 -4.62
N TYR A 47 18.15 7.78 -5.07
CA TYR A 47 17.14 8.46 -4.27
C TYR A 47 15.74 7.83 -4.41
N TYR A 48 15.66 6.61 -4.95
CA TYR A 48 14.43 5.82 -4.99
C TYR A 48 14.39 4.81 -3.84
N SER A 49 13.23 4.67 -3.21
CA SER A 49 12.97 3.65 -2.20
C SER A 49 11.61 3.02 -2.47
N GLN A 50 11.55 1.70 -2.44
CA GLN A 50 10.31 0.94 -2.60
C GLN A 50 9.89 0.37 -1.25
N MET A 51 8.65 0.62 -0.86
CA MET A 51 8.01 -0.02 0.28
C MET A 51 6.92 -0.95 -0.23
N ARG A 52 7.09 -2.24 0.02
CA ARG A 52 6.05 -3.24 -0.30
C ARG A 52 5.05 -3.26 0.86
N LEU A 53 3.78 -3.10 0.52
CA LEU A 53 2.67 -3.22 1.47
C LEU A 53 2.04 -4.61 1.26
N ASP A 54 2.32 -5.52 2.18
CA ASP A 54 1.71 -6.83 2.23
C ASP A 54 0.41 -6.80 3.04
N ALA A 55 -0.40 -7.85 2.91
CA ALA A 55 -1.54 -8.05 3.79
C ALA A 55 -1.07 -8.13 5.25
N LEU A 56 -1.96 -7.75 6.19
CA LEU A 56 -1.64 -7.78 7.60
C LEU A 56 -1.37 -9.23 8.04
N PRO A 57 -0.28 -9.46 8.80
CA PRO A 57 -0.12 -10.70 9.54
C PRO A 57 -1.33 -10.91 10.47
N ALA A 58 -1.65 -12.17 10.76
CA ALA A 58 -2.80 -12.52 11.59
C ALA A 58 -2.82 -11.81 12.95
N GLU A 59 -1.65 -11.54 13.54
CA GLU A 59 -1.52 -10.77 14.78
C GLU A 59 -2.03 -9.33 14.61
N SER A 60 -1.48 -8.58 13.65
CA SER A 60 -1.89 -7.20 13.37
C SER A 60 -3.33 -7.10 12.85
N ALA A 61 -3.80 -8.09 12.10
CA ALA A 61 -5.21 -8.18 11.69
C ALA A 61 -6.13 -8.41 12.91
N GLY A 62 -5.66 -9.20 13.89
CA GLY A 62 -6.32 -9.37 15.18
C GLY A 62 -6.39 -8.07 15.97
N GLU A 63 -5.30 -7.32 16.05
CA GLU A 63 -5.26 -6.00 16.71
C GLU A 63 -6.24 -5.01 16.05
N LEU A 64 -6.33 -5.01 14.72
CA LEU A 64 -7.30 -4.20 13.99
C LEU A 64 -8.73 -4.61 14.36
N LEU A 65 -9.03 -5.92 14.38
CA LEU A 65 -10.34 -6.43 14.75
C LEU A 65 -10.69 -6.19 16.22
N ASP A 66 -9.70 -6.19 17.12
CA ASP A 66 -9.88 -5.80 18.52
C ASP A 66 -10.28 -4.32 18.63
N ALA A 67 -9.65 -3.45 17.83
CA ALA A 67 -9.99 -2.03 17.79
C ALA A 67 -11.39 -1.76 17.19
N LEU A 68 -11.81 -2.56 16.20
CA LEU A 68 -13.11 -2.40 15.52
C LEU A 68 -14.28 -3.03 16.28
N LEU A 69 -14.09 -4.23 16.83
CA LEU A 69 -15.16 -5.06 17.40
C LEU A 69 -15.10 -5.19 18.93
N GLY A 70 -13.99 -4.79 19.55
CA GLY A 70 -13.68 -5.03 20.97
C GLY A 70 -13.01 -6.37 21.22
N ASP A 71 -12.43 -6.58 22.41
CA ASP A 71 -11.55 -7.70 22.78
C ASP A 71 -12.27 -8.91 23.43
N GLY A 72 -13.60 -8.93 23.38
CA GLY A 72 -14.41 -9.96 24.05
C GLY A 72 -14.11 -11.40 23.54
N PRO A 73 -13.92 -12.39 24.44
CA PRO A 73 -13.53 -13.75 24.06
C PRO A 73 -14.59 -14.51 23.23
N ALA A 74 -15.86 -14.08 23.30
CA ALA A 74 -16.92 -14.62 22.46
C ALA A 74 -16.76 -14.26 20.97
N LEU A 75 -15.98 -13.21 20.65
CA LEU A 75 -15.74 -12.75 19.28
C LEU A 75 -14.57 -13.47 18.60
N THR A 76 -13.75 -14.23 19.33
CA THR A 76 -12.57 -14.90 18.78
C THR A 76 -12.87 -15.76 17.54
N PRO A 77 -13.94 -16.59 17.51
CA PRO A 77 -14.26 -17.38 16.32
C PRO A 77 -14.64 -16.51 15.10
N LEU A 78 -15.33 -15.39 15.34
CA LEU A 78 -15.69 -14.43 14.29
C LEU A 78 -14.45 -13.74 13.72
N LYS A 79 -13.54 -13.30 14.60
CA LYS A 79 -12.29 -12.64 14.18
C LYS A 79 -11.41 -13.55 13.33
N GLN A 80 -11.28 -14.82 13.73
CA GLN A 80 -10.56 -15.82 12.93
C GLN A 80 -11.19 -16.00 11.54
N LEU A 81 -12.52 -16.13 11.49
CA LEU A 81 -13.25 -16.24 10.22
C LEU A 81 -13.05 -15.01 9.33
N LEU A 82 -13.05 -13.80 9.90
CA LEU A 82 -12.81 -12.57 9.15
C LEU A 82 -11.37 -12.50 8.62
N ILE A 83 -10.36 -12.84 9.41
CA ILE A 83 -8.96 -12.88 8.94
C ILE A 83 -8.80 -13.89 7.81
N GLU A 84 -9.37 -15.09 7.93
CA GLU A 84 -9.32 -16.12 6.88
C GLU A 84 -10.02 -15.66 5.60
N ARG A 85 -11.18 -15.00 5.71
CA ARG A 85 -11.97 -14.59 4.54
C ARG A 85 -11.39 -13.38 3.81
N THR A 86 -10.75 -12.48 4.55
CA THR A 86 -10.15 -11.24 4.02
C THR A 86 -8.68 -11.40 3.65
N GLU A 87 -8.09 -12.55 4.01
CA GLU A 87 -6.67 -12.85 3.85
C GLU A 87 -5.75 -11.77 4.45
N GLY A 88 -6.20 -11.12 5.54
CA GLY A 88 -5.47 -10.05 6.20
C GLY A 88 -5.51 -8.70 5.49
N ASN A 89 -6.35 -8.52 4.46
CA ASN A 89 -6.49 -7.24 3.78
C ASN A 89 -7.24 -6.23 4.68
N PRO A 90 -6.61 -5.12 5.13
CA PRO A 90 -7.23 -4.17 6.05
C PRO A 90 -8.56 -3.59 5.53
N PHE A 91 -8.63 -3.30 4.23
CA PHE A 91 -9.83 -2.69 3.63
C PHE A 91 -11.03 -3.64 3.72
N PHE A 92 -10.84 -4.94 3.43
CA PHE A 92 -11.92 -5.91 3.53
C PHE A 92 -12.25 -6.33 4.98
N ILE A 93 -11.37 -6.05 5.93
CA ILE A 93 -11.64 -6.29 7.36
C ILE A 93 -12.60 -5.25 7.93
N GLU A 94 -12.55 -4.02 7.42
CA GLU A 94 -13.37 -2.89 7.90
C GLU A 94 -14.79 -2.87 7.30
N GLU A 95 -14.97 -3.35 6.07
CA GLU A 95 -16.25 -3.36 5.33
C GLU A 95 -17.20 -4.50 5.75
#